data_AF-A0A656PNF4-F1
#
_entry.id   AF-A0A656PNF4-F1
#
_cell.length_a   1.000
_cell.length_b   1.000
_cell.length_c   1.000
_cell.angle_alpha   90.00
_cell.angle_beta   90.00
_cell.angle_gamma   90.00
#
_symmetry.space_group_name_H-M   'P 1'
#
loop_
_entity.id
_entity.type
_entity.pdbx_description
1 polymer ?
#
loop_
_entity_poly.entity_id
_entity_poly.type
_entity_poly.pdbx_seq_one_letter_code
_entity_poly.pdbx_strand_id
1 'polypeptide(L)' 'MIFVEQVIKMVLKEEGSIDRSELIHKVALQMKLPELEPFIESTLGIMVGNKSVKVDENGKVYI' A
#
# COMPACT_ATOMS: atom_id res chain seq x y z
N MET A 1 -10.30 -12.88 7.92
CA MET A 1 -10.56 -11.79 6.96
C MET A 1 -9.25 -11.04 6.83
N ILE A 2 -8.56 -11.11 5.69
CA ILE A 2 -7.29 -10.39 5.50
C ILE A 2 -7.65 -8.94 5.19
N PHE A 3 -7.19 -8.01 6.03
CA PHE A 3 -7.44 -6.58 5.84
C PHE A 3 -6.40 -6.00 4.89
N VAL A 4 -6.82 -5.18 3.92
CA VAL A 4 -5.94 -4.51 2.93
C VAL A 4 -4.75 -3.82 3.60
N GLU A 5 -4.96 -3.19 4.76
CA GLU A 5 -3.88 -2.56 5.54
C GLU A 5 -2.77 -3.54 5.96
N GLN A 6 -3.10 -4.79 6.28
CA GLN A 6 -2.11 -5.80 6.67
C GLN A 6 -1.25 -6.19 5.47
N VAL A 7 -1.86 -6.32 4.28
CA VAL A 7 -1.15 -6.65 3.05
C VAL A 7 -0.26 -5.48 2.63
N ILE A 8 -0.76 -4.24 2.69
CA ILE A 8 0.04 -3.03 2.47
C ILE A 8 1.28 -3.03 3.37
N LYS A 9 1.10 -3.24 4.69
CA LYS A 9 2.23 -3.27 5.64
C LYS A 9 3.20 -4.41 5.34
N MET A 10 2.71 -5.55 4.89
CA MET A 10 3.55 -6.70 4.55
C MET A 10 4.42 -6.39 3.33
N VAL A 11 3.82 -5.91 2.24
CA VAL A 11 4.57 -5.53 1.03
C VAL A 11 5.58 -4.42 1.32
N LEU A 12 5.20 -3.40 2.11
CA LEU A 12 6.12 -2.33 2.51
C LEU A 12 7.29 -2.84 3.37
N LYS A 13 7.10 -3.87 4.21
CA LYS A 13 8.19 -4.49 4.97
C LYS A 13 9.14 -5.30 4.10
N GLU A 14 8.62 -5.93 3.05
CA GLU A 14 9.41 -6.76 2.14
C GLU A 14 10.22 -5.91 1.16
N GLU A 15 9.62 -4.85 0.61
CA GLU A 15 10.23 -4.00 -0.42
C GLU A 15 10.96 -2.78 0.18
N GLY A 16 10.59 -2.36 1.39
CA GLY A 16 11.09 -1.14 2.02
C GLY A 16 10.40 0.11 1.48
N SER A 17 11.01 0.74 0.46
CA SER A 17 10.48 1.96 -0.18
C SER A 17 10.12 1.66 -1.64
N ILE A 18 8.86 1.90 -1.98
CA ILE A 18 8.29 1.51 -3.28
C ILE A 18 7.38 2.62 -3.82
N ASP A 19 7.25 2.70 -5.14
CA ASP A 19 6.32 3.63 -5.77
C ASP A 19 4.87 3.32 -5.41
N ARG A 20 4.07 4.37 -5.22
CA ARG A 20 2.67 4.24 -4.76
C ARG A 20 1.83 3.34 -5.67
N SER A 21 1.94 3.54 -6.99
CA SER A 21 1.21 2.74 -7.99
C SER A 21 1.67 1.28 -8.00
N GLU A 22 2.97 1.05 -7.84
CA GLU A 22 3.54 -0.30 -7.79
C GLU A 22 3.08 -1.04 -6.53
N LEU A 23 3.06 -0.37 -5.38
CA LEU A 23 2.49 -0.93 -4.15
C LEU A 23 1.04 -1.36 -4.33
N ILE A 24 0.19 -0.48 -4.89
CA ILE A 24 -1.23 -0.76 -5.10
C ILE A 24 -1.39 -2.01 -5.97
N HIS A 25 -0.64 -2.09 -7.07
CA HIS A 25 -0.68 -3.22 -7.98
C HIS A 25 -0.19 -4.51 -7.31
N LYS A 26 0.94 -4.48 -6.59
CA LYS A 26 1.47 -5.65 -5.86
C LYS A 26 0.47 -6.16 -4.81
N VAL A 27 -0.15 -5.25 -4.05
CA VAL A 27 -1.17 -5.61 -3.05
C VAL A 27 -2.38 -6.26 -3.73
N ALA A 28 -2.87 -5.71 -4.84
CA ALA A 28 -4.00 -6.26 -5.59
C ALA A 28 -3.70 -7.67 -6.13
N LEU A 29 -2.50 -7.89 -6.67
CA LEU A 29 -2.03 -9.20 -7.11
C LEU A 29 -1.92 -10.20 -5.96
N GLN A 30 -1.36 -9.78 -4.82
CA GLN A 30 -1.18 -10.64 -3.65
C GLN A 30 -2.52 -11.05 -3.03
N MET A 31 -3.51 -10.16 -3.10
CA MET A 31 -4.88 -10.45 -2.68
C MET A 31 -5.68 -11.25 -3.72
N LYS A 32 -5.16 -11.42 -4.95
CA LYS A 32 -5.85 -12.02 -6.10
C LYS A 32 -7.16 -11.31 -6.44
N LEU A 33 -7.21 -9.99 -6.23
CA LEU A 33 -8.39 -9.14 -6.39
C LEU A 33 -7.98 -7.83 -7.08
N PRO A 34 -7.69 -7.85 -8.39
CA PRO A 34 -7.26 -6.67 -9.15
C PRO A 34 -8.30 -5.53 -9.13
N GLU A 35 -9.59 -5.85 -9.02
CA GLU A 35 -10.67 -4.87 -8.91
C GLU A 35 -10.64 -4.04 -7.61
N LEU A 36 -9.85 -4.44 -6.61
CA LEU A 36 -9.69 -3.71 -5.35
C LEU A 36 -8.68 -2.57 -5.42
N GLU A 37 -7.99 -2.35 -6.55
CA GLU A 37 -7.02 -1.25 -6.69
C GLU A 37 -7.55 0.11 -6.18
N PRO A 38 -8.77 0.57 -6.50
CA PRO A 38 -9.31 1.84 -5.98
C PRO A 38 -9.52 1.84 -4.45
N PHE A 39 -9.86 0.67 -3.89
CA PHE A 39 -10.04 0.50 -2.45
C PHE A 39 -8.70 0.47 -1.72
N ILE A 40 -7.69 -0.17 -2.32
CA ILE A 40 -6.30 -0.16 -1.84
C ILE A 40 -5.75 1.26 -1.86
N GLU A 41 -5.99 2.00 -2.94
CA GLU A 41 -5.58 3.40 -3.05
C GLU A 41 -6.18 4.26 -1.94
N SER A 42 -7.49 4.13 -1.70
CA SER A 42 -8.21 4.86 -0.66
C SER A 42 -7.67 4.51 0.74
N THR A 43 -7.44 3.21 0.99
CA THR A 43 -6.87 2.70 2.24
C THR A 43 -5.47 3.27 2.47
N LEU A 44 -4.62 3.24 1.45
CA LEU A 44 -3.28 3.80 1.52
C LEU A 44 -3.31 5.31 1.81
N GLY A 45 -4.26 6.05 1.23
CA GLY A 45 -4.48 7.46 1.53
C GLY A 45 -4.80 7.72 3.00
N ILE A 46 -5.68 6.90 3.59
CA ILE A 46 -5.99 6.96 5.03
C ILE A 46 -4.75 6.65 5.89
N MET A 47 -3.97 5.64 5.48
CA MET A 47 -2.73 5.25 6.18
C MET A 47 -1.64 6.33 6.14
N VAL A 48 -1.56 7.09 5.05
CA VAL A 48 -0.68 8.26 4.97
C VAL A 48 -1.23 9.38 5.87
N GLY A 49 -2.53 9.65 5.81
CA GLY A 49 -3.18 10.68 6.62
C GLY A 49 -3.06 10.44 8.14
N ASN A 50 -3.10 9.18 8.58
CA ASN A 50 -2.94 8.81 9.99
C ASN A 50 -1.47 8.55 10.41
N LYS A 51 -0.50 8.80 9.51
CA LYS A 51 0.95 8.63 9.72
C LYS A 51 1.40 7.18 10.01
N SER A 52 0.59 6.18 9.64
CA SER A 52 1.00 4.77 9.70
C SER A 52 1.87 4.34 8.51
N VAL A 53 1.82 5.10 7.42
CA VAL A 53 2.72 5.02 6.25
C VAL A 53 3.25 6.43 5.98
N LYS A 54 4.50 6.52 5.55
CA LYS A 54 5.16 7.78 5.19
C LYS A 54 5.40 7.82 3.68
N VAL A 55 5.51 9.04 3.16
CA VAL A 55 5.85 9.31 1.76
C VAL A 55 7.16 10.11 1.76
N ASP A 56 8.12 9.69 0.97
CA ASP A 56 9.40 10.39 0.81
C ASP A 56 9.29 11.56 -0.20
N GLU A 57 10.38 12.30 -0.37
CA GLU A 57 10.46 13.44 -1.31
C GLU A 57 10.32 13.02 -2.78
N ASN A 58 10.49 11.73 -3.09
CA ASN A 58 10.34 11.15 -4.43
C ASN A 58 8.94 10.58 -4.68
N GLY A 59 8.03 10.68 -3.69
CA GLY A 59 6.68 10.12 -3.80
C GLY A 59 6.57 8.62 -3.50
N LYS A 60 7.63 8.00 -2.98
CA LYS A 60 7.63 6.58 -2.57
C LYS A 60 7.07 6.40 -1.18
N VAL A 61 6.41 5.27 -0.97
CA VAL A 61 5.73 4.89 0.28
C VAL A 61 6.57 3.89 1.06
N TYR A 62 6.63 4.09 2.39
CA TYR A 62 7.39 3.24 3.33
C TYR A 62 6.80 3.31 4.75
N ILE A 63 7.22 2.42 5.65
CA ILE A 63 6.83 2.42 7.09
C ILE A 63 8.01 2.71 8.02
#